data_AF-Q7N1Y9-F1
#
_entry.id   AF-Q7N1Y9-F1
#
_cell.length_a   1.000
_cell.length_b   1.000
_cell.length_c   1.000
_cell.angle_alpha   90.00
_cell.angle_beta   90.00
_cell.angle_gamma   90.00
#
_symmetry.space_group_name_H-M   'P 1'
#
loop_
_entity.id
_entity.type
_entity.pdbx_description
1 polymer ?
#
loop_
_entity_poly.entity_id
_entity_poly.type
_entity_poly.pdbx_seq_one_letter_code
_entity_poly.pdbx_strand_id
1 'polypeptide(L)'
;MSPKNYFKDLSTSNNANVVNQEKYEKILSLYSGFLPDNVPTHLLNKVLRRSSTTVSVVDNFIMTQSGDSVLNDSDIVKLNIQLNRELEQKIITKISNYALKKSQNVADIPNKNVLVKNRSLLEKLIPVGAPPL
;
A
#
# COMPACT_ATOMS: atom_id res chain seq x y z
N MET A 1 -15.19 -20.94 -12.07
CA MET A 1 -14.25 -19.81 -11.86
C MET A 1 -15.03 -18.69 -11.20
N SER A 2 -14.55 -18.15 -10.08
CA SER A 2 -15.18 -16.96 -9.48
C SER A 2 -14.92 -15.74 -10.37
N PRO A 3 -15.87 -14.84 -10.61
CA PRO A 3 -15.63 -13.64 -11.40
C PRO A 3 -14.61 -12.74 -10.68
N LYS A 4 -13.42 -12.56 -11.28
CA LYS A 4 -12.52 -11.48 -10.88
C LYS A 4 -13.17 -10.16 -11.30
N ASN A 5 -13.69 -9.42 -10.34
CA ASN A 5 -14.17 -8.06 -10.59
C ASN A 5 -12.96 -7.14 -10.66
N TYR A 6 -12.67 -6.62 -11.86
CA TYR A 6 -11.65 -5.59 -12.04
C TYR A 6 -12.38 -4.26 -11.98
N PHE A 7 -12.20 -3.51 -10.88
CA PHE A 7 -12.64 -2.11 -10.87
C PHE A 7 -12.01 -1.41 -12.07
N LYS A 8 -12.85 -0.78 -12.89
CA LYS A 8 -12.43 -0.19 -14.16
C LYS A 8 -12.32 1.31 -13.97
N ASP A 9 -11.13 1.82 -14.25
CA ASP A 9 -10.88 3.25 -14.25
C ASP A 9 -11.77 3.99 -15.26
N LEU A 10 -12.29 5.15 -14.85
CA LEU A 10 -13.07 6.04 -15.68
C LEU A 10 -12.17 6.96 -16.50
N SER A 11 -12.54 7.21 -17.76
CA SER A 11 -11.94 8.25 -18.60
C SER A 11 -10.40 8.15 -18.77
N THR A 12 -9.85 6.94 -18.90
CA THR A 12 -8.40 6.71 -19.03
C THR A 12 -7.83 6.90 -20.43
N SER A 13 -8.67 7.04 -21.46
CA SER A 13 -8.19 7.25 -22.82
C SER A 13 -7.59 8.65 -23.02
N ASN A 14 -6.61 8.76 -23.93
CA ASN A 14 -5.97 10.04 -24.27
C ASN A 14 -6.96 11.09 -24.79
N ASN A 15 -8.07 10.66 -25.39
CA ASN A 15 -9.12 11.52 -25.93
C ASN A 15 -10.35 11.62 -25.01
N ALA A 16 -10.22 11.18 -23.75
CA ALA A 16 -11.31 11.35 -22.80
C ALA A 16 -11.58 12.84 -22.57
N ASN A 17 -12.86 13.21 -22.46
CA ASN A 17 -13.30 14.57 -22.17
C ASN A 17 -12.91 14.97 -20.73
N VAL A 18 -11.63 15.23 -20.49
CA VAL A 18 -11.07 15.52 -19.17
C VAL A 18 -10.17 16.74 -19.28
N VAL A 19 -10.39 17.73 -18.41
CA VAL A 19 -9.53 18.91 -18.35
C VAL A 19 -8.08 18.54 -18.02
N ASN A 20 -7.13 19.20 -18.67
CA ASN A 20 -5.71 19.02 -18.35
C ASN A 20 -5.39 19.58 -16.94
N GLN A 21 -4.23 19.21 -16.38
CA GLN A 21 -3.88 19.57 -15.01
C GLN A 21 -3.75 21.08 -14.82
N GLU A 22 -3.01 21.75 -15.70
CA GLU A 22 -2.74 23.19 -15.60
C GLU A 22 -4.02 24.03 -15.61
N LYS A 23 -4.98 23.71 -16.49
CA LYS A 23 -6.27 24.40 -16.54
C LYS A 23 -7.12 24.09 -15.31
N TYR A 24 -7.09 22.85 -14.83
CA TYR A 24 -7.86 22.45 -13.64
C TYR A 24 -7.47 23.27 -12.41
N GLU A 25 -6.18 23.41 -12.14
CA GLU A 25 -5.66 24.10 -10.95
C GLU A 25 -5.96 25.61 -10.93
N LYS A 26 -6.23 26.21 -12.09
CA LYS A 26 -6.58 27.65 -12.22
C LYS A 26 -8.07 27.95 -12.00
N ILE A 27 -8.91 26.93 -11.78
CA ILE A 27 -10.36 27.12 -11.64
C ILE A 27 -10.71 27.58 -10.23
N LEU A 28 -11.22 28.81 -10.12
CA LEU A 28 -11.62 29.41 -8.85
C LEU A 28 -12.73 28.61 -8.13
N SER A 29 -13.66 28.02 -8.89
CA SER A 29 -14.76 27.19 -8.36
C SER A 29 -14.31 25.92 -7.65
N LEU A 30 -13.04 25.50 -7.77
CA LEU A 30 -12.50 24.43 -6.91
C LEU A 30 -12.44 24.86 -5.44
N TYR A 31 -12.30 26.16 -5.18
CA TYR A 31 -12.24 26.73 -3.83
C TYR A 31 -13.59 27.30 -3.41
N SER A 32 -14.26 28.05 -4.30
CA SER A 32 -15.53 28.72 -3.99
C SER A 32 -16.77 27.82 -4.15
N GLY A 33 -16.59 26.60 -4.67
CA GLY A 33 -17.70 25.73 -5.08
C GLY A 33 -18.24 26.06 -6.47
N PHE A 34 -19.01 25.12 -7.02
CA PHE A 34 -19.75 25.28 -8.28
C PHE A 34 -21.20 25.71 -8.00
N LEU A 35 -21.79 26.41 -8.97
CA LEU A 35 -23.23 26.69 -8.93
C LEU A 35 -24.03 25.38 -9.04
N PRO A 36 -25.20 25.28 -8.38
CA PRO A 36 -25.97 24.02 -8.28
C PRO A 36 -26.22 23.31 -9.62
N ASP A 37 -26.46 24.06 -10.70
CA ASP A 37 -26.89 23.51 -11.98
C ASP A 37 -25.81 23.51 -13.07
N ASN A 38 -24.56 23.86 -12.71
CA ASN A 38 -23.51 24.04 -13.71
C ASN A 38 -22.12 23.59 -13.24
N VAL A 39 -21.91 22.28 -13.26
CA VAL A 39 -20.57 21.69 -13.20
C VAL A 39 -20.17 21.24 -14.61
N PRO A 40 -19.18 21.88 -15.24
CA PRO A 40 -18.73 21.47 -16.57
C PRO A 40 -18.24 20.01 -16.58
N THR A 41 -18.81 19.16 -17.45
CA THR A 41 -18.58 17.70 -17.46
C THR A 41 -17.11 17.29 -17.50
N HIS A 42 -16.26 18.03 -18.21
CA HIS A 42 -14.82 17.76 -18.27
C HIS A 42 -14.07 17.94 -16.93
N LEU A 43 -14.64 18.71 -15.99
CA LEU A 43 -14.15 18.84 -14.61
C LEU A 43 -14.69 17.69 -13.76
N LEU A 44 -15.95 17.31 -13.93
CA LEU A 44 -16.51 16.13 -13.28
C LEU A 44 -15.72 14.87 -13.66
N ASN A 45 -15.44 14.68 -14.95
CA ASN A 45 -14.61 13.57 -15.44
C ASN A 45 -13.19 13.61 -14.88
N LYS A 46 -12.64 14.79 -14.58
CA LYS A 46 -11.32 14.91 -13.93
C LYS A 46 -11.33 14.33 -12.52
N VAL A 47 -12.35 14.66 -11.73
CA VAL A 47 -12.54 14.13 -10.38
C VAL A 47 -12.81 12.64 -10.43
N LEU A 48 -13.80 12.21 -11.24
CA LEU A 48 -14.16 10.81 -11.39
C LEU A 48 -12.99 9.94 -11.82
N ARG A 49 -12.17 10.38 -12.80
CA ARG A 49 -10.96 9.68 -13.21
C ARG A 49 -9.98 9.52 -12.06
N ARG A 50 -9.70 10.60 -11.32
CA ARG A 50 -8.78 10.54 -10.17
C ARG A 50 -9.28 9.57 -9.11
N SER A 51 -10.55 9.69 -8.72
CA SER A 51 -11.17 8.80 -7.75
C SER A 51 -11.13 7.34 -8.20
N SER A 52 -11.51 7.06 -9.45
CA SER A 52 -11.50 5.68 -9.97
C SER A 52 -10.09 5.10 -10.02
N THR A 53 -9.09 5.88 -10.45
CA THR A 53 -7.70 5.43 -10.48
C THR A 53 -7.18 5.12 -9.07
N THR A 54 -7.51 5.95 -8.08
CA THR A 54 -7.14 5.66 -6.68
C THR A 54 -7.78 4.37 -6.19
N VAL A 55 -9.06 4.14 -6.47
CA VAL A 55 -9.75 2.89 -6.10
C VAL A 55 -9.11 1.68 -6.77
N SER A 56 -8.85 1.75 -8.08
CA SER A 56 -8.18 0.65 -8.80
C SER A 56 -6.79 0.33 -8.27
N VAL A 57 -6.03 1.32 -7.78
CA VAL A 57 -4.73 1.09 -7.14
C VAL A 57 -4.88 0.30 -5.84
N VAL A 58 -5.88 0.65 -5.01
CA VAL A 58 -6.18 -0.07 -3.76
C VAL A 58 -6.65 -1.49 -4.06
N ASP A 59 -7.57 -1.66 -5.00
CA ASP A 59 -8.11 -2.96 -5.38
C ASP A 59 -7.02 -3.87 -5.98
N ASN A 60 -6.16 -3.30 -6.84
CA ASN A 60 -5.03 -4.03 -7.42
C ASN A 60 -4.01 -4.41 -6.34
N PHE A 61 -3.77 -3.56 -5.35
CA PHE A 61 -2.91 -3.91 -4.22
C PHE A 61 -3.46 -5.12 -3.46
N ILE A 62 -4.73 -5.07 -3.06
CA ILE A 62 -5.40 -6.14 -2.31
C ILE A 62 -5.37 -7.45 -3.11
N MET A 63 -5.79 -7.40 -4.38
CA MET A 63 -5.82 -8.57 -5.26
C MET A 63 -4.42 -9.15 -5.48
N THR A 64 -3.39 -8.31 -5.61
CA THR A 64 -2.01 -8.78 -5.81
C THR A 64 -1.44 -9.46 -4.56
N GLN A 65 -1.81 -9.01 -3.36
CA GLN A 65 -1.32 -9.60 -2.11
C GLN A 65 -2.09 -10.87 -1.72
N SER A 66 -3.42 -10.89 -1.87
CA SER A 66 -4.28 -11.99 -1.41
C SER A 66 -4.67 -13.01 -2.48
N GLY A 67 -4.75 -12.58 -3.75
CA GLY A 67 -5.48 -13.31 -4.79
C GLY A 67 -7.01 -13.22 -4.66
N ASP A 68 -7.53 -12.53 -3.63
CA ASP A 68 -8.96 -12.36 -3.43
C ASP A 68 -9.55 -11.38 -4.45
N SER A 69 -10.81 -11.61 -4.80
CA SER A 69 -11.58 -10.66 -5.62
C SER A 69 -12.05 -9.50 -4.74
N VAL A 70 -11.81 -8.27 -5.20
CA VAL A 70 -12.36 -7.06 -4.60
C VAL A 70 -13.63 -6.70 -5.37
N LEU A 71 -14.78 -6.83 -4.71
CA LEU A 71 -16.08 -6.58 -5.35
C LEU A 71 -16.44 -5.10 -5.20
N ASN A 72 -17.03 -4.53 -6.25
CA ASN A 72 -17.62 -3.19 -6.22
C ASN A 72 -19.06 -3.23 -5.65
N ASP A 73 -19.21 -3.69 -4.41
CA ASP A 73 -20.50 -3.85 -3.71
C ASP A 73 -20.73 -2.77 -2.63
N SER A 74 -19.87 -1.75 -2.56
CA SER A 74 -19.88 -0.68 -1.55
C SER A 74 -19.71 -1.16 -0.10
N ASP A 75 -19.23 -2.39 0.12
CA ASP A 75 -18.92 -2.90 1.47
C ASP A 75 -17.57 -2.37 1.97
N ILE A 76 -17.60 -1.15 2.53
CA ILE A 76 -16.42 -0.45 3.06
C ILE A 76 -15.78 -1.23 4.21
N VAL A 77 -16.56 -1.95 5.03
CA VAL A 77 -16.04 -2.73 6.16
C VAL A 77 -15.17 -3.87 5.65
N LYS A 78 -15.67 -4.63 4.67
CA LYS A 78 -14.93 -5.69 4.02
C LYS A 78 -13.66 -5.18 3.33
N LEU A 79 -13.76 -4.07 2.58
CA LEU A 79 -12.61 -3.48 1.91
C LEU A 79 -11.52 -3.07 2.92
N ASN A 80 -11.91 -2.49 4.05
CA ASN A 80 -10.97 -2.08 5.11
C ASN A 80 -10.30 -3.30 5.77
N ILE A 81 -11.05 -4.36 6.05
CA ILE A 81 -10.51 -5.62 6.58
C ILE A 81 -9.47 -6.21 5.61
N GLN A 82 -9.81 -6.28 4.33
CA GLN A 82 -8.92 -6.79 3.30
C GLN A 82 -7.64 -5.94 3.19
N LEU A 83 -7.78 -4.61 3.10
CA LEU A 83 -6.64 -3.70 3.01
C LEU A 83 -5.66 -3.86 4.19
N ASN A 84 -6.17 -3.87 5.42
CA ASN A 84 -5.32 -4.02 6.61
C ASN A 84 -4.61 -5.37 6.64
N ARG A 85 -5.34 -6.46 6.37
CA ARG A 85 -4.76 -7.80 6.31
C ARG A 85 -3.64 -7.87 5.27
N GLU A 86 -3.83 -7.30 4.08
CA GLU A 86 -2.82 -7.32 3.03
C GLU A 86 -1.60 -6.44 3.34
N LEU A 87 -1.79 -5.32 4.02
CA LEU A 87 -0.67 -4.49 4.50
C LEU A 87 0.15 -5.23 5.56
N GLU A 88 -0.50 -5.87 6.53
CA GLU A 88 0.15 -6.70 7.54
C GLU A 88 0.94 -7.84 6.89
N GLN A 89 0.34 -8.58 5.96
CA GLN A 89 1.00 -9.66 5.24
C GLN A 89 2.23 -9.17 4.46
N LYS A 90 2.12 -8.03 3.77
CA LYS A 90 3.23 -7.44 3.01
C LYS A 90 4.39 -7.03 3.94
N ILE A 91 4.09 -6.46 5.10
CA ILE A 91 5.09 -6.08 6.11
C ILE A 91 5.76 -7.32 6.70
N ILE A 92 4.96 -8.31 7.15
CA ILE A 92 5.46 -9.56 7.74
C ILE A 92 6.37 -10.28 6.74
N THR A 93 5.96 -10.39 5.47
CA THR A 93 6.75 -11.03 4.42
C THR A 93 8.08 -10.31 4.22
N LYS A 94 8.08 -8.97 4.12
CA LYS A 94 9.31 -8.20 3.98
C LYS A 94 10.24 -8.37 5.19
N ILE A 95 9.72 -8.24 6.40
CA ILE A 95 10.51 -8.40 7.63
C ILE A 95 11.08 -9.81 7.72
N SER A 96 10.26 -10.83 7.44
CA SER A 96 10.67 -12.24 7.51
C SER A 96 11.79 -12.61 6.53
N ASN A 97 11.98 -11.83 5.46
CA ASN A 97 13.10 -12.02 4.53
C ASN A 97 14.44 -11.51 5.08
N TYR A 98 14.43 -10.67 6.11
CA TYR A 98 15.63 -10.06 6.69
C TYR A 98 15.83 -10.39 8.18
N ALA A 99 14.81 -10.95 8.84
CA ALA A 99 14.86 -11.34 10.24
C ALA A 99 15.20 -12.82 10.41
N LEU A 100 15.92 -13.14 11.49
CA LEU A 100 16.18 -14.54 11.89
C LEU A 100 14.89 -15.17 12.43
N LYS A 101 14.63 -16.41 12.02
CA LYS A 101 13.47 -17.19 12.45
C LYS A 101 13.80 -17.92 13.74
N LYS A 102 13.01 -17.66 14.80
CA LYS A 102 13.16 -18.35 16.09
C LYS A 102 13.18 -19.88 15.95
N SER A 103 12.34 -20.43 15.07
CA SER A 103 12.26 -21.87 14.80
C SER A 103 13.50 -22.45 14.13
N GLN A 104 14.33 -21.63 13.48
CA GLN A 104 15.58 -22.06 12.86
C GLN A 104 16.72 -22.12 13.86
N ASN A 105 16.53 -21.63 15.10
CA ASN A 105 17.53 -21.66 16.17
C ASN A 105 18.94 -21.33 15.66
N VAL A 106 19.10 -20.13 15.08
CA VAL A 106 20.33 -19.58 14.49
C VAL A 106 20.91 -20.32 13.27
N ALA A 107 20.23 -21.33 12.73
CA ALA A 107 20.66 -22.04 11.52
C ALA A 107 20.65 -21.16 10.27
N ASP A 108 19.77 -20.16 10.23
CA ASP A 108 19.55 -19.20 9.14
C ASP A 108 20.47 -17.98 9.17
N ILE A 109 21.45 -17.94 10.08
CA ILE A 109 22.47 -16.89 10.10
C ILE A 109 23.43 -17.08 8.91
N PRO A 110 23.53 -16.09 7.98
CA PRO A 110 24.35 -16.24 6.77
C PRO A 110 25.85 -16.36 7.06
N ASN A 111 26.34 -15.70 8.11
CA ASN A 111 27.76 -15.70 8.47
C ASN A 111 27.96 -15.90 9.97
N LYS A 112 28.10 -17.16 10.38
CA LYS A 112 28.29 -17.55 11.79
C LYS A 112 29.63 -17.07 12.36
N ASN A 113 30.66 -16.92 11.53
CA ASN A 113 31.97 -16.43 11.99
C ASN A 113 31.91 -14.96 12.42
N VAL A 114 31.14 -14.13 11.70
CA VAL A 114 30.90 -12.73 12.08
C VAL A 114 30.08 -12.66 13.37
N LEU A 115 29.06 -13.51 13.54
CA LEU A 115 28.29 -13.58 14.79
C LEU A 115 29.19 -13.86 16.00
N VAL A 116 30.05 -14.87 15.90
CA VAL A 116 30.98 -15.24 16.99
C VAL A 116 31.92 -14.08 17.32
N LYS A 117 32.51 -13.43 16.31
CA LYS A 117 33.36 -12.25 16.51
C LYS A 117 32.62 -11.11 17.21
N ASN A 118 31.39 -10.80 16.77
CA ASN A 118 30.58 -9.73 17.36
C ASN A 118 30.22 -10.03 18.83
N ARG A 119 29.91 -11.29 19.17
CA ARG A 119 29.69 -11.71 20.56
C ARG A 119 30.95 -11.52 21.42
N SER A 120 32.11 -11.99 20.95
CA SER A 120 33.36 -11.84 21.71
C SER A 120 33.80 -10.38 21.88
N LEU A 121 33.43 -9.49 20.96
CA LEU A 121 33.63 -8.05 21.13
C LEU A 121 32.72 -7.50 22.23
N LEU A 122 31.46 -7.91 22.27
CA LEU A 122 30.51 -7.50 23.31
C LEU A 122 30.99 -7.93 24.71
N GLU A 123 31.46 -9.16 24.86
CA GLU A 123 32.01 -9.68 26.13
C GLU A 123 33.19 -8.85 26.66
N LYS A 124 34.01 -8.27 25.77
CA LYS A 124 35.13 -7.39 26.14
C LYS A 124 34.71 -5.99 26.54
N LEU A 125 33.52 -5.55 26.12
CA LEU A 125 32.97 -4.22 26.44
C LEU A 125 32.18 -4.20 27.74
N ILE A 126 31.76 -5.36 28.25
CA ILE A 126 31.11 -5.48 29.55
C ILE A 126 32.19 -5.32 30.65
N PRO A 127 32.08 -4.34 31.57
CA PRO A 127 33.03 -4.17 32.66
C PRO A 127 33.11 -5.44 33.50
N VAL A 128 34.34 -5.88 33.82
CA VAL A 128 34.57 -7.01 34.74
C VAL A 128 33.87 -6.70 36.07
N GLY A 129 32.82 -7.48 36.38
CA GLY A 129 31.99 -7.31 37.60
C GLY A 129 30.59 -6.76 37.37
N ALA A 130 30.18 -6.43 36.14
CA ALA A 130 28.78 -6.14 35.84
C ALA A 130 27.94 -7.43 35.98
N PRO A 131 26.76 -7.38 36.65
CA PRO A 131 25.91 -8.55 36.77
C PRO A 131 25.49 -9.07 35.37
N PRO A 132 25.39 -10.40 35.18
CA PRO A 132 24.93 -10.95 33.91
C PRO A 132 23.50 -10.46 33.64
N LEU A 133 23.23 -10.12 32.37
CA LEU A 133 21.89 -9.85 31.86
C LEU A 133 20.99 -11.09 31.96
#